data_AF-A0A2P8W359-F1
#
_entry.id   AF-A0A2P8W359-F1
#
_cell.length_a   1.000
_cell.length_b   1.000
_cell.length_c   1.000
_cell.angle_alpha   90.00
_cell.angle_beta   90.00
_cell.angle_gamma   90.00
#
_symmetry.space_group_name_H-M   'P 1'
#
loop_
_entity.id
_entity.type
_entity.pdbx_description
1 polymer ?
#
loop_
_entity_poly.entity_id
_entity_poly.type
_entity_poly.pdbx_seq_one_letter_code
_entity_poly.pdbx_strand_id
1 'polypeptide(L)'
;MISTYSSTAAGAADTFQRPQGQVLQGQYVAAWRSEKGKLKGLVLASGALEYPIKLPKYLRPMLVRELLPGALIQVWAYPDGDLWRGINILPLPESAAMVVAPQGRFPAPAGDENQVAPVRIQVCGKGKCCRQGSQVIWQQLRAEADSNPNLHHVSVELTGCMKACKQGPNLRIAPGGRTLHGVSPTTALAMLAQQQAGEG
;
A
#
# COMPACT_ATOMS: atom_id res chain seq x y z
N MET A 1 -19.82 -5.40 -56.31
CA MET A 1 -20.51 -4.59 -55.28
C MET A 1 -19.72 -4.71 -54.00
N ILE A 2 -19.47 -3.56 -53.38
CA ILE A 2 -18.48 -3.32 -52.34
C ILE A 2 -19.19 -3.40 -51.00
N SER A 3 -18.60 -4.06 -50.00
CA SER A 3 -18.76 -3.62 -48.61
C SER A 3 -17.62 -4.15 -47.75
N THR A 4 -16.55 -3.38 -47.71
CA THR A 4 -15.50 -3.45 -46.70
C THR A 4 -15.89 -2.50 -45.57
N TYR A 5 -16.12 -3.04 -44.38
CA TYR A 5 -16.40 -2.24 -43.18
C TYR A 5 -15.05 -1.83 -42.57
N SER A 6 -14.68 -0.56 -42.73
CA SER A 6 -13.62 0.09 -41.97
C SER A 6 -14.20 0.51 -40.62
N SER A 7 -13.68 -0.04 -39.52
CA SER A 7 -13.97 0.45 -38.17
C SER A 7 -12.72 1.13 -37.61
N THR A 8 -12.72 2.46 -37.65
CA THR A 8 -11.76 3.31 -36.96
C THR A 8 -12.36 3.63 -35.60
N ALA A 9 -11.91 2.94 -34.56
CA ALA A 9 -12.19 3.30 -33.18
C ALA A 9 -10.85 3.62 -32.48
N ALA A 10 -10.45 4.89 -32.57
CA ALA A 10 -9.46 5.48 -31.69
C ALA A 10 -10.12 5.66 -30.31
N GLY A 11 -10.08 4.62 -29.47
CA GLY A 11 -10.43 4.68 -28.06
C GLY A 11 -9.18 4.85 -27.23
N ALA A 12 -9.11 5.93 -26.45
CA ALA A 12 -8.09 6.12 -25.43
C ALA A 12 -8.03 4.88 -24.53
N ALA A 13 -6.88 4.19 -24.56
CA ALA A 13 -6.63 3.05 -23.69
C ALA A 13 -6.46 3.57 -22.26
N ASP A 14 -7.56 3.55 -21.51
CA ASP A 14 -7.51 3.57 -20.05
C ASP A 14 -6.71 2.35 -19.62
N THR A 15 -5.45 2.56 -19.26
CA THR A 15 -4.57 1.51 -18.75
C THR A 15 -5.11 1.04 -17.41
N PHE A 16 -6.01 0.04 -17.47
CA PHE A 16 -6.42 -0.72 -16.30
C PHE A 16 -5.21 -1.54 -15.82
N GLN A 17 -4.34 -0.89 -15.06
CA GLN A 17 -3.15 -1.52 -14.51
C GLN A 17 -3.63 -2.49 -13.42
N ARG A 18 -3.72 -3.78 -13.78
CA ARG A 18 -4.09 -4.83 -12.84
C ARG A 18 -3.11 -4.75 -11.66
N PRO A 19 -3.58 -4.66 -10.41
CA PRO A 19 -2.68 -4.76 -9.27
C PRO A 19 -1.96 -6.11 -9.37
N GLN A 20 -0.63 -6.09 -9.44
CA GLN A 20 0.17 -7.30 -9.51
C GLN A 20 0.06 -8.01 -8.17
N GLY A 21 -0.81 -9.02 -8.11
CA GLY A 21 -0.95 -9.88 -6.95
C GLY A 21 0.34 -10.67 -6.71
N GLN A 22 0.78 -10.72 -5.46
CA GLN A 22 1.93 -11.48 -5.00
C GLN A 22 1.49 -12.62 -4.09
N VAL A 23 2.36 -13.62 -3.98
CA VAL A 23 2.17 -14.76 -3.09
C VAL A 23 3.00 -14.52 -1.84
N LEU A 24 2.34 -14.37 -0.70
CA LEU A 24 2.99 -14.27 0.61
C LEU A 24 2.92 -15.63 1.31
N GLN A 25 4.01 -16.04 1.97
CA GLN A 25 4.04 -17.27 2.76
C GLN A 25 4.56 -16.95 4.16
N GLY A 26 4.00 -17.61 5.17
CA GLY A 26 4.38 -17.37 6.55
C GLY A 26 3.47 -18.07 7.55
N GLN A 27 3.67 -17.76 8.82
CA GLN A 27 2.85 -18.27 9.91
C GLN A 27 1.68 -17.34 10.19
N TYR A 28 0.49 -17.91 10.37
CA TYR A 28 -0.65 -17.17 10.87
C TYR A 28 -0.44 -16.84 12.35
N VAL A 29 -0.33 -15.56 12.70
CA VAL A 29 -0.11 -15.12 14.08
C VAL A 29 -1.43 -14.95 14.81
N ALA A 30 -2.30 -14.08 14.28
CA ALA A 30 -3.55 -13.73 14.94
C ALA A 30 -4.58 -13.14 13.97
N ALA A 31 -5.85 -13.18 14.38
CA ALA A 31 -6.95 -12.56 13.68
C ALA A 31 -6.89 -11.03 13.79
N TRP A 32 -6.85 -10.34 12.65
CA TRP A 32 -6.89 -8.88 12.62
C TRP A 32 -8.35 -8.38 12.72
N ARG A 33 -8.66 -7.62 13.76
CA ARG A 33 -10.01 -7.11 14.06
C ARG A 33 -10.05 -5.57 14.01
N SER A 34 -11.22 -5.02 13.72
CA SER A 34 -11.48 -3.59 13.88
C SER A 34 -11.55 -3.20 15.36
N GLU A 35 -11.46 -1.90 15.66
CA GLU A 35 -11.75 -1.35 17.01
C GLU A 35 -13.10 -1.82 17.58
N LYS A 36 -14.12 -2.02 16.73
CA LYS A 36 -15.44 -2.56 17.12
C LYS A 36 -15.49 -4.10 17.21
N GLY A 37 -14.35 -4.79 17.31
CA GLY A 37 -14.25 -6.26 17.40
C GLY A 37 -14.51 -7.06 16.12
N LYS A 38 -15.01 -6.43 15.05
CA LYS A 38 -15.32 -7.11 13.78
C LYS A 38 -14.06 -7.66 13.11
N LEU A 39 -14.11 -8.94 12.73
CA LEU A 39 -13.03 -9.59 11.98
C LEU A 39 -12.81 -8.89 10.62
N LYS A 40 -11.55 -8.54 10.34
CA LYS A 40 -11.11 -7.87 9.10
C LYS A 40 -10.16 -8.73 8.29
N GLY A 41 -9.33 -9.54 8.94
CA GLY A 41 -8.39 -10.43 8.28
C GLY A 41 -7.43 -11.12 9.26
N LEU A 42 -6.15 -11.18 8.91
CA LEU A 42 -5.11 -11.85 9.70
C LEU A 42 -3.81 -11.06 9.76
N VAL A 43 -2.93 -11.45 10.66
CA VAL A 43 -1.51 -11.07 10.69
C VAL A 43 -0.69 -12.28 10.26
N LEU A 44 0.15 -12.10 9.24
CA LEU A 44 1.06 -13.11 8.71
C LEU A 44 2.49 -12.77 9.13
N ALA A 45 3.17 -13.66 9.85
CA ALA A 45 4.60 -13.54 10.12
C ALA A 45 5.41 -14.23 9.02
N SER A 46 6.28 -13.49 8.36
CA SER A 46 7.23 -14.04 7.39
C SER A 46 8.63 -13.53 7.75
N GLY A 47 9.52 -14.45 8.16
CA GLY A 47 10.81 -14.07 8.73
C GLY A 47 10.65 -13.22 9.99
N ALA A 48 11.29 -12.04 10.02
CA ALA A 48 11.22 -11.10 11.14
C ALA A 48 10.10 -10.04 11.00
N LEU A 49 9.30 -10.09 9.93
CA LEU A 49 8.29 -9.08 9.61
C LEU A 49 6.88 -9.63 9.76
N GLU A 50 5.98 -8.78 10.26
CA GLU A 50 4.56 -9.07 10.36
C GLU A 50 3.75 -8.23 9.36
N TYR A 51 2.90 -8.91 8.60
CA TYR A 51 2.08 -8.30 7.56
C TYR A 51 0.60 -8.38 7.94
N PRO A 52 -0.07 -7.25 8.20
CA PRO A 52 -1.50 -7.23 8.37
C PRO A 52 -2.20 -7.39 7.01
N ILE A 53 -2.92 -8.49 6.85
CA ILE A 53 -3.64 -8.83 5.63
C ILE A 53 -5.14 -8.66 5.85
N LYS A 54 -5.73 -7.70 5.13
CA LYS A 54 -7.16 -7.50 5.01
C LYS A 54 -7.77 -8.58 4.13
N LEU A 55 -8.78 -9.27 4.65
CA LEU A 55 -9.48 -10.31 3.89
C LEU A 55 -10.82 -9.85 3.32
N PRO A 56 -11.22 -10.38 2.15
CA PRO A 56 -12.56 -10.28 1.63
C PRO A 56 -13.56 -10.85 2.64
N LYS A 57 -14.79 -10.33 2.65
CA LYS A 57 -15.79 -10.68 3.67
C LYS A 57 -16.06 -12.20 3.74
N TYR A 58 -16.01 -12.88 2.60
CA TYR A 58 -16.31 -14.32 2.48
C TYR A 58 -15.22 -15.21 3.08
N LEU A 59 -13.95 -14.77 3.17
CA LEU A 59 -12.87 -15.57 3.77
C LEU A 59 -12.79 -15.44 5.31
N ARG A 60 -13.41 -14.43 5.89
CA ARG A 60 -13.30 -14.13 7.32
C ARG A 60 -13.86 -15.23 8.23
N PRO A 61 -15.03 -15.85 7.93
CA PRO A 61 -15.55 -16.92 8.77
C PRO A 61 -14.61 -18.13 8.86
N MET A 62 -13.85 -18.43 7.79
CA MET A 62 -12.93 -19.57 7.75
C MET A 62 -11.74 -19.37 8.69
N LEU A 63 -11.29 -18.12 8.85
CA LEU A 63 -10.12 -17.81 9.66
C LEU A 63 -10.23 -18.28 11.12
N VAL A 64 -11.42 -18.15 11.72
CA VAL A 64 -11.63 -18.53 13.12
C VAL A 64 -11.96 -20.02 13.26
N ARG A 65 -12.40 -20.67 12.18
CA ARG A 65 -12.85 -22.07 12.20
C ARG A 65 -11.73 -23.04 11.83
N GLU A 66 -10.81 -22.63 10.97
CA GLU A 66 -9.87 -23.55 10.30
C GLU A 66 -8.40 -23.19 10.52
N LEU A 67 -8.08 -21.94 10.86
CA LEU A 67 -6.68 -21.51 11.05
C LEU A 67 -6.34 -21.40 12.53
N LEU A 68 -5.41 -22.25 12.96
CA LEU A 68 -4.79 -22.19 14.29
C LEU A 68 -3.58 -21.26 14.26
N PRO A 69 -3.38 -20.39 15.26
CA PRO A 69 -2.14 -19.63 15.40
C PRO A 69 -0.91 -20.53 15.28
N GLY A 70 0.09 -20.09 14.54
CA GLY A 70 1.29 -20.86 14.17
C GLY A 70 1.15 -21.67 12.88
N ALA A 71 -0.06 -21.84 12.32
CA ALA A 71 -0.25 -22.56 11.07
C ALA A 71 0.49 -21.87 9.91
N LEU A 72 1.23 -22.67 9.14
CA LEU A 72 1.85 -22.20 7.91
C LEU A 72 0.79 -21.99 6.84
N ILE A 73 0.76 -20.81 6.25
CA ILE A 73 -0.21 -20.45 5.24
C ILE A 73 0.45 -19.69 4.08
N GLN A 74 -0.14 -19.85 2.91
CA GLN A 74 0.13 -19.05 1.73
C GLN A 74 -1.06 -18.13 1.46
N VAL A 75 -0.80 -16.86 1.15
CA VAL A 75 -1.82 -15.85 0.88
C VAL A 75 -1.53 -15.17 -0.44
N TRP A 76 -2.48 -15.20 -1.37
CA TRP A 76 -2.44 -14.36 -2.55
C TRP A 76 -2.96 -12.98 -2.18
N ALA A 77 -2.13 -11.95 -2.31
CA ALA A 77 -2.49 -10.61 -1.91
C ALA A 77 -1.86 -9.55 -2.82
N TYR A 78 -2.47 -8.38 -2.87
CA TYR A 78 -1.87 -7.20 -3.50
C TYR A 78 -1.68 -6.10 -2.47
N PRO A 79 -0.69 -5.22 -2.65
CA PRO A 79 -0.49 -4.07 -1.78
C PRO A 79 -1.72 -3.15 -1.82
N ASP A 80 -2.16 -2.69 -0.65
CA ASP A 80 -3.30 -1.78 -0.42
C ASP A 80 -2.89 -0.77 0.66
N GLY A 81 -1.98 0.14 0.27
CA GLY A 81 -1.24 1.00 1.19
C GLY A 81 -0.30 0.18 2.07
N ASP A 82 -0.44 0.28 3.40
CA ASP A 82 0.35 -0.48 4.39
C ASP A 82 -0.16 -1.85 4.71
N LEU A 83 -1.30 -2.16 4.11
CA LEU A 83 -2.01 -3.37 4.34
C LEU A 83 -1.90 -4.18 3.06
N TRP A 84 -1.96 -5.49 3.24
CA TRP A 84 -2.11 -6.39 2.11
C TRP A 84 -3.58 -6.72 1.96
N ARG A 85 -4.10 -6.71 0.75
CA ARG A 85 -5.43 -7.20 0.48
C ARG A 85 -5.36 -8.62 -0.04
N GLY A 86 -5.73 -9.56 0.81
CA GLY A 86 -5.82 -10.97 0.44
C GLY A 86 -6.94 -11.23 -0.56
N ILE A 87 -6.72 -12.20 -1.42
CA ILE A 87 -7.68 -12.74 -2.39
C ILE A 87 -8.02 -14.18 -2.00
N ASN A 88 -7.01 -14.96 -1.62
CA ASN A 88 -7.14 -16.36 -1.25
C ASN A 88 -6.12 -16.73 -0.16
N ILE A 89 -6.45 -17.75 0.64
CA ILE A 89 -5.55 -18.33 1.66
C ILE A 89 -5.54 -19.84 1.46
N LEU A 90 -4.34 -20.43 1.50
CA LEU A 90 -4.13 -21.87 1.44
C LEU A 90 -3.30 -22.29 2.65
N PRO A 91 -3.82 -23.16 3.53
CA PRO A 91 -2.99 -23.83 4.53
C PRO A 91 -1.90 -24.64 3.84
N LEU A 92 -0.68 -24.54 4.35
CA LEU A 92 0.44 -25.35 3.91
C LEU A 92 0.64 -26.51 4.90
N PRO A 93 0.95 -27.73 4.43
CA PRO A 93 1.32 -28.82 5.33
C PRO A 93 2.62 -28.47 6.05
N GLU A 94 2.81 -28.98 7.27
CA GLU A 94 4.04 -28.77 8.04
C GLU A 94 5.30 -29.24 7.30
N SER A 95 5.19 -30.22 6.40
CA SER A 95 6.28 -30.67 5.53
C SER A 95 6.78 -29.61 4.54
N ALA A 96 5.97 -28.58 4.24
CA ALA A 96 6.39 -27.43 3.44
C ALA A 96 7.35 -26.49 4.22
N ALA A 97 7.44 -26.62 5.55
CA ALA A 97 8.37 -25.86 6.39
C ALA A 97 9.85 -26.11 6.01
N MET A 98 10.18 -27.29 5.45
CA MET A 98 11.52 -27.63 4.99
C MET A 98 11.91 -26.96 3.66
N VAL A 99 10.98 -26.29 2.98
CA VAL A 99 11.24 -25.55 1.72
C VAL A 99 11.23 -24.03 1.95
N VAL A 100 11.05 -23.56 3.19
CA VAL A 100 11.20 -22.13 3.56
C VAL A 100 12.69 -21.76 3.76
N ALA A 101 13.56 -22.27 2.89
CA ALA A 101 14.72 -21.51 2.43
C ALA A 101 14.19 -20.46 1.44
N PRO A 102 14.81 -19.27 1.28
CA PRO A 102 14.25 -18.17 0.51
C PRO A 102 14.26 -18.50 -0.99
N GLN A 103 13.31 -19.29 -1.44
CA GLN A 103 13.09 -19.65 -2.84
C GLN A 103 11.71 -19.20 -3.29
N GLY A 104 11.30 -18.01 -2.86
CA GLY A 104 10.55 -17.09 -3.68
C GLY A 104 11.46 -15.90 -3.90
N ARG A 105 12.09 -15.82 -5.07
CA ARG A 105 12.90 -14.66 -5.47
C ARG A 105 12.02 -13.41 -5.37
N PHE A 106 12.24 -12.62 -4.32
CA PHE A 106 12.11 -11.19 -4.44
C PHE A 106 13.06 -10.79 -5.58
N PRO A 107 12.65 -10.01 -6.59
CA PRO A 107 13.60 -9.10 -7.18
C PRO A 107 14.01 -8.17 -6.04
N ALA A 108 15.11 -8.52 -5.37
CA ALA A 108 15.88 -7.54 -4.64
C ALA A 108 16.24 -6.46 -5.67
N PRO A 109 15.85 -5.19 -5.49
CA PRO A 109 16.57 -4.14 -6.18
C PRO A 109 18.01 -4.25 -5.70
N ALA A 110 18.90 -4.68 -6.59
CA ALA A 110 20.32 -4.52 -6.39
C ALA A 110 20.61 -3.02 -6.28
N GLY A 111 21.25 -2.62 -5.19
CA GLY A 111 21.62 -1.24 -4.89
C GLY A 111 21.28 -0.91 -3.45
N ASP A 112 22.15 -1.24 -2.51
CA ASP A 112 23.25 -0.39 -2.00
C ASP A 112 22.85 0.12 -0.61
N GLU A 113 23.87 0.43 0.16
CA GLU A 113 23.97 0.53 1.59
C GLU A 113 23.27 1.78 2.15
N ASN A 114 21.92 1.87 2.10
CA ASN A 114 21.14 2.72 3.00
C ASN A 114 19.63 2.38 2.92
N GLN A 115 19.13 1.48 3.78
CA GLN A 115 17.70 1.14 3.79
C GLN A 115 16.89 2.25 4.48
N VAL A 116 16.55 3.29 3.72
CA VAL A 116 15.64 4.35 4.17
C VAL A 116 14.26 3.74 4.46
N ALA A 117 13.76 3.92 5.67
CA ALA A 117 12.47 3.37 6.10
C ALA A 117 11.31 3.85 5.20
N PRO A 118 10.31 3.00 4.91
CA PRO A 118 9.21 3.37 4.03
C PRO A 118 8.37 4.52 4.61
N VAL A 119 8.16 5.57 3.81
CA VAL A 119 7.44 6.80 4.21
C VAL A 119 6.12 6.91 3.43
N ARG A 120 5.04 7.25 4.14
CA ARG A 120 3.72 7.55 3.57
C ARG A 120 3.37 9.01 3.72
N ILE A 121 2.91 9.61 2.64
CA ILE A 121 2.28 10.93 2.63
C ILE A 121 0.80 10.76 2.36
N GLN A 122 0.01 11.14 3.35
CA GLN A 122 -1.44 11.13 3.30
C GLN A 122 -1.93 12.56 3.07
N VAL A 123 -2.54 12.83 1.92
CA VAL A 123 -3.10 14.15 1.57
C VAL A 123 -4.60 14.14 1.82
N CYS A 124 -5.13 15.19 2.47
CA CYS A 124 -6.57 15.30 2.71
C CYS A 124 -7.32 15.54 1.38
N GLY A 125 -8.12 14.58 0.95
CA GLY A 125 -8.85 14.58 -0.32
C GLY A 125 -10.31 15.05 -0.23
N LYS A 126 -10.70 15.81 0.81
CA LYS A 126 -12.10 16.23 1.01
C LYS A 126 -12.28 17.71 1.33
N GLY A 127 -13.47 18.21 0.98
CA GLY A 127 -14.03 19.47 1.48
C GLY A 127 -13.18 20.69 1.14
N LYS A 128 -12.90 21.52 2.16
CA LYS A 128 -12.12 22.76 1.98
C LYS A 128 -10.69 22.48 1.53
N CYS A 129 -10.06 21.36 1.91
CA CYS A 129 -8.69 21.05 1.50
C CYS A 129 -8.56 20.93 -0.02
N CYS A 130 -9.51 20.29 -0.71
CA CYS A 130 -9.49 20.22 -2.17
C CYS A 130 -9.65 21.61 -2.80
N ARG A 131 -10.55 22.43 -2.25
CA ARG A 131 -10.76 23.82 -2.70
C ARG A 131 -9.54 24.71 -2.45
N GLN A 132 -8.71 24.36 -1.47
CA GLN A 132 -7.45 25.03 -1.14
C GLN A 132 -6.25 24.45 -1.90
N GLY A 133 -6.47 23.53 -2.85
CA GLY A 133 -5.40 23.01 -3.72
C GLY A 133 -4.79 21.68 -3.29
N SER A 134 -5.38 20.93 -2.35
CA SER A 134 -4.82 19.64 -1.93
C SER A 134 -4.73 18.60 -3.05
N GLN A 135 -5.58 18.69 -4.08
CA GLN A 135 -5.49 17.81 -5.26
C GLN A 135 -4.24 18.10 -6.10
N VAL A 136 -3.92 19.37 -6.33
CA VAL A 136 -2.72 19.79 -7.06
C VAL A 136 -1.47 19.31 -6.31
N ILE A 137 -1.46 19.48 -4.99
CA ILE A 137 -0.39 18.98 -4.12
C ILE A 137 -0.25 17.47 -4.25
N TRP A 138 -1.35 16.71 -4.17
CA TRP A 138 -1.31 15.25 -4.33
C TRP A 138 -0.75 14.82 -5.69
N GLN A 139 -1.18 15.46 -6.78
CA GLN A 139 -0.71 15.14 -8.14
C GLN A 139 0.78 15.38 -8.29
N GLN A 140 1.28 16.53 -7.81
CA GLN A 140 2.70 16.87 -7.92
C GLN A 140 3.58 15.96 -7.06
N LEU A 141 3.17 15.67 -5.83
CA LEU A 141 3.89 14.74 -4.96
C LEU A 141 3.91 13.32 -5.55
N ARG A 142 2.80 12.88 -6.15
CA ARG A 142 2.70 11.58 -6.81
C ARG A 142 3.62 11.50 -8.03
N ALA A 143 3.58 12.52 -8.89
CA ALA A 143 4.42 12.57 -10.07
C ALA A 143 5.91 12.55 -9.71
N GLU A 144 6.32 13.28 -8.67
CA GLU A 144 7.71 13.29 -8.22
C GLU A 144 8.12 11.94 -7.64
N ALA A 145 7.29 11.33 -6.78
CA ALA A 145 7.56 10.01 -6.21
C ALA A 145 7.64 8.91 -7.28
N ASP A 146 6.80 8.97 -8.31
CA ASP A 146 6.81 8.01 -9.42
C ASP A 146 7.98 8.26 -10.41
N SER A 147 8.45 9.51 -10.57
CA SER A 147 9.52 9.86 -11.53
C SER A 147 10.92 9.74 -10.95
N ASN A 148 11.07 9.79 -9.63
CA ASN A 148 12.36 9.82 -8.96
C ASN A 148 12.71 8.43 -8.38
N PRO A 149 13.72 7.72 -8.90
CA PRO A 149 14.09 6.40 -8.40
C PRO A 149 14.55 6.41 -6.94
N ASN A 150 15.01 7.56 -6.43
CA ASN A 150 15.42 7.71 -5.03
C ASN A 150 14.22 7.83 -4.06
N LEU A 151 12.99 7.98 -4.59
CA LEU A 151 11.76 8.09 -3.80
C LEU A 151 10.91 6.81 -3.85
N HIS A 152 11.47 5.67 -4.28
CA HIS A 152 10.74 4.39 -4.34
C HIS A 152 10.21 3.91 -2.98
N HIS A 153 10.77 4.39 -1.87
CA HIS A 153 10.33 4.12 -0.50
C HIS A 153 9.19 5.06 -0.03
N VAL A 154 8.81 6.06 -0.84
CA VAL A 154 7.76 7.03 -0.54
C VAL A 154 6.46 6.68 -1.26
N SER A 155 5.36 6.56 -0.52
CA SER A 155 4.02 6.41 -1.11
C SER A 155 3.13 7.62 -0.82
N VAL A 156 2.40 8.08 -1.84
CA VAL A 156 1.52 9.26 -1.76
C VAL A 156 0.07 8.84 -1.99
N GLU A 157 -0.79 9.11 -1.00
CA GLU A 157 -2.18 8.65 -0.98
C GLU A 157 -3.16 9.78 -0.64
N LEU A 158 -4.37 9.69 -1.21
CA LEU A 158 -5.49 10.51 -0.76
C LEU A 158 -6.20 9.86 0.43
N THR A 159 -6.59 10.68 1.39
CA THR A 159 -7.30 10.24 2.60
C THR A 159 -8.59 11.01 2.82
N GLY A 160 -9.38 10.52 3.78
CA GLY A 160 -10.59 11.20 4.25
C GLY A 160 -10.31 12.55 4.92
N CYS A 161 -11.37 13.18 5.42
CA CYS A 161 -11.24 14.46 6.13
C CYS A 161 -10.38 14.30 7.38
N MET A 162 -9.29 15.07 7.48
CA MET A 162 -8.41 15.14 8.65
C MET A 162 -8.92 16.06 9.77
N LYS A 163 -10.17 16.55 9.67
CA LYS A 163 -10.85 17.43 10.63
C LYS A 163 -10.18 18.79 10.94
N ALA A 164 -9.08 19.12 10.27
CA ALA A 164 -8.39 20.41 10.36
C ALA A 164 -8.68 21.33 9.15
N CYS A 165 -9.89 21.27 8.60
CA CYS A 165 -10.25 21.95 7.32
C CYS A 165 -10.01 23.47 7.30
N LYS A 166 -9.98 24.14 8.45
CA LYS A 166 -9.69 25.58 8.54
C LYS A 166 -8.22 25.91 8.28
N GLN A 167 -7.34 24.95 8.51
CA GLN A 167 -5.89 25.07 8.35
C GLN A 167 -5.41 24.34 7.09
N GLY A 168 -6.32 23.96 6.19
CA GLY A 168 -5.96 23.23 4.98
C GLY A 168 -5.14 24.08 4.00
N PRO A 169 -4.43 23.44 3.05
CA PRO A 169 -4.36 21.99 2.80
C PRO A 169 -3.65 21.19 3.90
N ASN A 170 -4.19 20.01 4.22
CA ASN A 170 -3.66 19.16 5.30
C ASN A 170 -2.99 17.90 4.74
N LEU A 171 -1.81 17.58 5.28
CA LEU A 171 -1.04 16.39 4.95
C LEU A 171 -0.59 15.68 6.23
N ARG A 172 -0.36 14.38 6.15
CA ARG A 172 0.24 13.59 7.25
C ARG A 172 1.36 12.72 6.71
N ILE A 173 2.48 12.71 7.42
CA ILE A 173 3.65 11.89 7.12
C ILE A 173 3.73 10.73 8.14
N ALA A 174 3.90 9.51 7.67
CA ALA A 174 4.11 8.32 8.49
C ALA A 174 5.33 7.51 7.98
N PRO A 175 6.05 6.75 8.83
CA PRO A 175 5.86 6.62 10.28
C PRO A 175 6.26 7.92 11.02
N GLY A 176 5.54 8.25 12.11
CA GLY A 176 5.78 9.47 12.91
C GLY A 176 4.54 10.36 13.10
N GLY A 177 3.53 10.25 12.24
CA GLY A 177 2.20 10.86 12.43
C GLY A 177 2.17 12.40 12.34
N ARG A 178 3.27 13.05 11.93
CA ARG A 178 3.39 14.50 11.80
C ARG A 178 2.37 15.00 10.78
N THR A 179 1.45 15.86 11.23
CA THR A 179 0.45 16.50 10.38
C THR A 179 0.92 17.90 10.02
N LEU A 180 0.89 18.23 8.74
CA LEU A 180 1.24 19.53 8.19
C LEU A 180 -0.03 20.25 7.74
N HIS A 181 -0.03 21.57 7.93
CA HIS A 181 -1.16 22.46 7.68
C HIS A 181 -0.72 23.61 6.77
N GLY A 182 -1.64 24.15 5.96
CA GLY A 182 -1.40 25.30 5.10
C GLY A 182 -0.29 25.11 4.08
N VAL A 183 0.00 23.86 3.70
CA VAL A 183 1.19 23.53 2.92
C VAL A 183 1.01 23.99 1.48
N SER A 184 1.99 24.72 0.94
CA SER A 184 2.08 25.02 -0.49
C SER A 184 2.71 23.84 -1.24
N PRO A 185 2.42 23.66 -2.54
CA PRO A 185 3.00 22.55 -3.29
C PRO A 185 4.54 22.58 -3.34
N THR A 186 5.14 23.77 -3.44
CA THR A 186 6.59 23.98 -3.38
C THR A 186 7.17 23.58 -2.02
N THR A 187 6.49 23.94 -0.93
CA THR A 187 6.90 23.57 0.44
C THR A 187 6.76 22.07 0.70
N ALA A 188 5.72 21.43 0.15
CA ALA A 188 5.53 19.99 0.28
C ALA A 188 6.65 19.20 -0.40
N LEU A 189 7.07 19.64 -1.59
CA LEU A 189 8.18 19.05 -2.34
C LEU A 189 9.54 19.28 -1.64
N ALA A 190 9.78 20.48 -1.13
CA ALA A 190 11.01 20.78 -0.38
C ALA A 190 11.13 19.93 0.90
N MET A 191 10.01 19.67 1.59
CA MET A 191 10.00 18.82 2.78
C MET A 191 10.24 17.34 2.48
N LEU A 192 9.97 16.88 1.25
CA LEU A 192 10.37 15.54 0.81
C LEU A 192 11.87 15.43 0.62
N ALA A 193 12.49 16.44 -0.01
CA ALA A 193 13.94 16.49 -0.18
C ALA A 193 14.67 16.56 1.18
N GLN A 194 14.11 17.25 2.17
CA GLN A 194 14.70 17.33 3.52
C GLN A 194 14.67 16.00 4.29
N GLN A 195 13.74 15.08 3.97
CA GLN A 195 13.75 13.74 4.57
C GLN A 195 14.89 12.87 4.02
N GLN A 196 15.44 13.21 2.86
CA GLN A 196 16.60 12.51 2.26
C GLN A 196 17.95 12.99 2.83
N ALA A 197 17.99 14.17 3.48
CA ALA A 197 19.21 14.77 4.00
C ALA A 197 19.38 14.62 5.53
N GLY A 198 18.51 13.84 6.18
CA GLY A 198 18.36 13.77 7.64
C GLY A 198 18.59 12.40 8.27
N GLU A 199 19.42 11.56 7.67
CA GLU A 199 20.06 10.42 8.36
C GLU A 199 21.56 10.74 8.50
N GLY A 200 21.88 11.36 9.63
CA GLY A 200 23.22 11.54 10.16
C GLY A 200 23.17 11.36 11.67
#